data_AF-A0A2E9K6R6-F1
#
_entry.id   AF-A0A2E9K6R6-F1
#
_cell.length_a   1.000
_cell.length_b   1.000
_cell.length_c   1.000
_cell.angle_alpha   90.00
_cell.angle_beta   90.00
_cell.angle_gamma   90.00
#
_symmetry.space_group_name_H-M   'P 1'
#
loop_
_entity.id
_entity.type
_entity.pdbx_description
1 polymer ?
#
loop_
_entity_poly.entity_id
_entity_poly.type
_entity_poly.pdbx_seq_one_letter_code
_entity_poly.pdbx_strand_id
1 'polypeptide(L)'
;MYFFFNRQFKQLDDTVRYQKEHIDTLQLEINDLENQNGEMQTRSMVQGKHMRELADQCTQLENQLREVKSQDPSMRLYTRAAELVKAGADVEEVMQACDLPRAEAELLISMHRQRS
;
A
#
# COMPACT_ATOMS: atom_id res chain seq x y z
N MET A 1 0.68 3.12 -76.17
CA MET A 1 1.68 3.70 -75.25
C MET A 1 1.05 4.75 -74.32
N TYR A 2 0.41 5.79 -74.84
CA TYR A 2 -0.25 6.85 -74.05
C TYR A 2 -1.33 6.35 -73.05
N PHE A 3 -2.18 5.41 -73.46
CA PHE A 3 -3.23 4.86 -72.60
C PHE A 3 -2.68 4.06 -71.41
N PHE A 4 -1.60 3.31 -71.64
CA PHE A 4 -0.92 2.54 -70.58
C PHE A 4 -0.23 3.46 -69.58
N PHE A 5 0.39 4.54 -70.07
CA PHE A 5 1.03 5.55 -69.25
C PHE A 5 0.01 6.31 -68.38
N ASN A 6 -1.11 6.75 -68.96
CA ASN A 6 -2.20 7.40 -68.21
C ASN A 6 -2.84 6.47 -67.17
N ARG A 7 -2.96 5.17 -67.46
CA ARG A 7 -3.46 4.19 -66.50
C ARG A 7 -2.52 4.02 -65.31
N GLN A 8 -1.21 3.93 -65.55
CA GLN A 8 -0.22 3.87 -64.47
C GLN A 8 -0.19 5.17 -63.64
N PHE A 9 -0.27 6.33 -64.30
CA PHE A 9 -0.30 7.62 -63.60
C PHE A 9 -1.51 7.75 -62.68
N LYS A 10 -2.69 7.32 -63.15
CA LYS A 10 -3.92 7.31 -62.34
C LYS A 10 -3.83 6.35 -61.14
N GLN A 11 -3.27 5.15 -61.34
CA GLN A 11 -3.05 4.21 -60.24
C GLN A 11 -2.09 4.75 -59.18
N LEU A 12 -1.04 5.46 -59.60
CA LEU A 12 -0.10 6.10 -58.69
C LEU A 12 -0.77 7.21 -57.89
N ASP A 13 -1.58 8.06 -58.53
CA ASP A 13 -2.33 9.13 -57.87
C ASP A 13 -3.33 8.59 -56.83
N ASP A 14 -4.07 7.52 -57.18
CA ASP A 14 -4.98 6.85 -56.24
C ASP A 14 -4.22 6.23 -55.05
N THR A 15 -3.01 5.71 -55.26
CA THR A 15 -2.17 5.15 -54.18
C THR A 15 -1.65 6.24 -53.26
N VAL A 16 -1.20 7.37 -53.82
CA VAL A 16 -0.73 8.53 -53.05
C VAL A 16 -1.88 9.12 -52.22
N ARG A 17 -3.09 9.23 -52.80
CA ARG A 17 -4.28 9.69 -52.07
C ARG A 17 -4.62 8.76 -50.92
N TYR A 18 -4.62 7.45 -51.15
CA TYR A 18 -4.87 6.45 -50.11
C TYR A 18 -3.84 6.52 -48.97
N GLN A 19 -2.55 6.61 -49.31
CA GLN A 19 -1.50 6.74 -48.32
C GLN A 19 -1.64 8.03 -47.50
N LYS A 20 -2.07 9.13 -48.13
CA LYS A 20 -2.30 10.39 -47.44
C LYS A 20 -3.44 10.30 -46.43
N GLU A 21 -4.57 9.70 -46.80
CA GLU A 21 -5.70 9.46 -45.88
C GLU A 21 -5.29 8.60 -44.68
N HIS A 22 -4.43 7.60 -44.89
CA HIS A 22 -3.87 6.80 -43.81
C HIS A 22 -2.92 7.57 -42.90
N ILE A 23 -2.07 8.43 -43.47
CA ILE A 23 -1.20 9.31 -42.68
C ILE A 23 -2.03 10.25 -41.82
N ASP A 24 -3.07 10.86 -42.39
CA ASP A 24 -3.96 11.78 -41.66
C ASP A 24 -4.68 11.04 -40.51
N THR A 25 -5.12 9.79 -40.74
CA THR A 25 -5.74 8.96 -39.71
C THR A 25 -4.75 8.60 -38.59
N LEU A 26 -3.54 8.18 -38.94
CA LEU A 26 -2.49 7.87 -37.96
C LEU A 26 -2.08 9.11 -37.15
N GLN A 27 -2.07 10.29 -37.76
CA GLN A 27 -1.80 11.55 -37.05
C GLN A 27 -2.87 11.85 -36.00
N LEU A 28 -4.15 11.59 -36.31
CA LEU A 28 -5.23 11.73 -35.33
C LEU A 28 -5.07 10.76 -34.17
N GLU A 29 -4.71 9.51 -34.45
CA GLU A 29 -4.49 8.49 -33.42
C GLU A 29 -3.28 8.83 -32.52
N ILE A 30 -2.18 9.32 -33.10
CA ILE A 30 -1.02 9.79 -32.33
C ILE A 30 -1.43 10.94 -31.39
N ASN A 31 -2.15 11.93 -31.90
CA ASN A 31 -2.59 13.06 -31.08
C ASN A 31 -3.51 12.62 -29.93
N ASP A 32 -4.40 11.64 -30.18
CA ASP A 32 -5.25 11.08 -29.12
C ASP A 32 -4.43 10.36 -28.05
N LEU A 33 -3.46 9.52 -28.47
CA LEU A 33 -2.56 8.82 -27.56
C LEU A 33 -1.69 9.79 -26.74
N GLU A 34 -1.21 10.88 -27.34
CA GLU A 34 -0.46 11.92 -26.63
C GLU A 34 -1.31 12.60 -25.55
N ASN A 35 -2.58 12.92 -25.86
CA ASN A 35 -3.51 13.47 -24.89
C ASN A 35 -3.77 12.48 -23.73
N GLN A 36 -4.07 11.22 -24.06
CA GLN A 36 -4.28 10.17 -23.05
C GLN A 36 -3.04 9.99 -22.15
N ASN A 37 -1.85 10.04 -22.72
CA ASN A 37 -0.60 9.96 -21.97
C ASN A 37 -0.41 11.15 -21.03
N GLY A 38 -0.73 12.37 -21.49
CA GLY A 38 -0.70 13.58 -20.64
C GLY A 38 -1.68 13.50 -19.46
N GLU A 39 -2.88 12.98 -19.69
CA GLU A 39 -3.85 12.73 -18.63
C GLU A 39 -3.34 11.68 -17.63
N MET A 40 -2.78 10.56 -18.11
CA MET A 40 -2.23 9.51 -17.26
C MET A 40 -1.07 10.02 -16.41
N GLN A 41 -0.17 10.83 -16.98
CA GLN A 41 0.94 11.43 -16.24
C GLN A 41 0.42 12.34 -15.12
N THR A 42 -0.60 13.15 -15.41
CA THR A 42 -1.24 14.02 -14.41
C THR A 42 -1.87 13.21 -13.28
N ARG A 43 -2.63 12.16 -13.62
CA ARG A 43 -3.24 11.24 -12.65
C ARG A 43 -2.19 10.55 -11.77
N SER A 44 -1.11 10.06 -12.38
CA SER A 44 0.00 9.41 -11.67
C SER A 44 0.67 10.36 -10.68
N MET A 45 0.89 11.63 -11.07
CA MET A 45 1.46 12.63 -10.17
C MET A 45 0.58 12.88 -8.94
N VAL A 46 -0.75 12.98 -9.13
CA VAL A 46 -1.71 13.15 -8.01
C VAL A 46 -1.71 11.93 -7.11
N GLN A 47 -1.76 10.72 -7.69
CA GLN A 47 -1.66 9.48 -6.92
C GLN A 47 -0.37 9.39 -6.10
N GLY A 48 0.75 9.83 -6.66
CA GLY A 48 2.03 9.90 -5.95
C GLY A 48 2.07 10.92 -4.81
N LYS A 49 1.23 11.98 -4.84
CA LYS A 49 1.04 12.86 -3.69
C LYS A 49 0.24 12.18 -2.59
N HIS A 50 -0.89 11.55 -2.93
CA HIS A 50 -1.71 10.82 -1.96
C HIS A 50 -0.97 9.65 -1.30
N MET A 51 -0.14 8.92 -2.05
CA MET A 51 0.71 7.87 -1.47
C MET A 51 1.68 8.41 -0.42
N ARG A 52 2.26 9.59 -0.65
CA ARG A 52 3.15 10.23 0.33
C ARG A 52 2.38 10.69 1.57
N GLU A 53 1.25 11.35 1.38
CA GLU A 53 0.37 11.75 2.48
C GLU A 53 -0.06 10.56 3.34
N LEU A 54 -0.41 9.44 2.71
CA LEU A 54 -0.79 8.22 3.44
C LEU A 54 0.41 7.59 4.17
N ALA A 55 1.60 7.59 3.57
CA ALA A 55 2.81 7.12 4.22
C ALA A 55 3.18 7.96 5.45
N ASP A 56 3.03 9.27 5.36
CA ASP A 56 3.23 10.19 6.48
C ASP A 56 2.21 9.93 7.61
N GLN A 57 0.93 9.73 7.26
CA GLN A 57 -0.11 9.37 8.23
C GLN A 57 0.17 8.03 8.92
N CYS A 58 0.59 7.00 8.18
CA CYS A 58 0.99 5.72 8.77
C CYS A 58 2.15 5.89 9.74
N THR A 59 3.16 6.67 9.37
CA THR A 59 4.31 6.95 10.25
C THR A 59 3.88 7.68 11.52
N GLN A 60 2.95 8.63 11.41
CA GLN A 60 2.39 9.33 12.56
C GLN A 60 1.61 8.39 13.48
N LEU A 61 0.77 7.52 12.92
CA LEU A 61 0.02 6.52 13.69
C LEU A 61 0.94 5.52 14.38
N GLU A 62 2.01 5.06 13.72
CA GLU A 62 3.02 4.20 14.32
C GLU A 62 3.71 4.87 15.52
N ASN A 63 4.02 6.16 15.40
CA ASN A 63 4.61 6.94 16.49
C ASN A 63 3.63 7.09 17.66
N GLN A 64 2.36 7.42 17.39
CA GLN A 64 1.32 7.49 18.43
C GLN A 64 1.13 6.15 19.12
N LEU A 65 1.12 5.04 18.36
CA LEU A 65 0.97 3.70 18.90
C LEU A 65 2.18 3.30 19.75
N ARG A 66 3.39 3.73 19.38
CA ARG A 66 4.60 3.56 20.18
C ARG A 66 4.51 4.35 21.49
N GLU A 67 4.03 5.59 21.43
CA GLU A 67 3.84 6.43 22.60
C GLU A 67 2.84 5.80 23.58
N VAL A 68 1.66 5.38 23.10
CA VAL A 68 0.65 4.67 23.91
C VAL A 68 1.24 3.40 24.54
N LYS A 69 1.98 2.59 23.78
CA LYS A 69 2.66 1.39 24.33
C LYS A 69 3.72 1.72 25.38
N SER A 70 4.33 2.90 25.30
CA SER A 70 5.32 3.35 26.30
C SER A 70 4.66 3.92 27.56
N GLN A 71 3.45 4.46 27.43
CA GLN A 71 2.69 5.07 28.52
C GLN A 71 1.96 4.06 29.40
N ASP A 72 1.90 2.78 29.03
CA ASP A 72 1.30 1.73 29.86
C ASP A 72 2.38 0.82 30.51
N PRO A 73 3.06 1.29 31.58
CA PRO A 73 4.00 0.47 32.34
C PRO A 73 3.30 -0.74 32.99
N SER A 74 2.00 -0.62 33.32
CA SER A 74 1.18 -1.73 33.82
C SER A 74 1.08 -2.89 32.82
N MET A 75 0.90 -2.61 31.53
CA MET A 75 0.83 -3.64 30.49
C MET A 75 2.14 -4.44 30.37
N ARG A 76 3.30 -3.81 30.61
CA ARG A 76 4.59 -4.52 30.68
C ARG A 76 4.69 -5.42 31.90
N LEU A 77 4.21 -4.96 33.07
CA LEU A 77 4.16 -5.78 34.28
C LEU A 77 3.25 -7.00 34.09
N TYR A 78 2.06 -6.83 33.51
CA TYR A 78 1.15 -7.94 33.21
C TYR A 78 1.72 -8.91 32.16
N THR A 79 2.41 -8.41 31.12
CA THR A 79 3.05 -9.26 30.11
C THR A 79 4.15 -10.11 30.74
N ARG A 80 5.00 -9.50 31.59
CA ARG A 80 6.06 -10.20 32.32
C ARG A 80 5.49 -11.20 33.33
N ALA A 81 4.44 -10.83 34.06
CA ALA A 81 3.73 -11.74 34.97
C ALA A 81 3.17 -12.95 34.22
N ALA A 82 2.55 -12.75 33.05
CA ALA A 82 2.02 -13.84 32.24
C ALA A 82 3.12 -14.80 31.73
N GLU A 83 4.33 -14.30 31.43
CA GLU A 83 5.48 -15.15 31.07
C GLU A 83 5.99 -15.97 32.27
N LEU A 84 6.08 -15.37 33.46
CA LEU A 84 6.45 -16.07 34.69
C LEU A 84 5.45 -17.17 35.05
N VAL A 85 4.15 -16.88 34.94
CA VAL A 85 3.09 -17.87 35.16
C VAL A 85 3.17 -19.03 34.18
N LYS A 86 3.47 -18.77 32.89
CA LYS A 86 3.71 -19.82 31.89
C LYS A 86 4.94 -20.68 32.20
N ALA A 87 5.98 -20.08 32.81
CA ALA A 87 7.17 -20.78 33.26
C ALA A 87 6.95 -21.59 34.55
N GLY A 88 5.75 -21.51 35.15
CA GLY A 88 5.37 -22.24 36.36
C GLY A 88 5.70 -21.54 37.67
N ALA A 89 5.96 -20.22 37.64
CA ALA A 89 6.20 -19.44 38.84
C ALA A 89 4.98 -19.46 39.78
N ASP A 90 5.24 -19.43 41.10
CA ASP A 90 4.19 -19.38 42.11
C ASP A 90 3.64 -17.96 42.34
N VAL A 91 2.60 -17.84 43.17
CA VAL A 91 1.92 -16.56 43.46
C VAL A 91 2.92 -15.53 44.04
N GLU A 92 3.83 -15.98 44.89
CA GLU A 92 4.76 -15.13 45.64
C GLU A 92 5.89 -14.64 44.72
N GLU A 93 6.38 -15.49 43.83
CA GLU A 93 7.36 -15.14 42.80
C GLU A 93 6.79 -14.11 41.82
N VAL A 94 5.53 -14.25 41.41
CA VAL A 94 4.86 -13.29 40.51
C VAL A 94 4.62 -11.96 41.22
N MET A 95 4.19 -11.99 42.49
CA MET A 95 4.04 -10.78 43.30
C MET A 95 5.35 -10.01 43.44
N GLN A 96 6.45 -10.70 43.77
CA GLN A 96 7.74 -10.06 44.02
C GLN A 96 8.43 -9.58 42.74
N ALA A 97 8.28 -10.29 41.61
CA ALA A 97 8.96 -9.95 40.36
C ALA A 97 8.24 -8.85 39.56
N CYS A 98 6.93 -8.71 39.74
CA CYS A 98 6.08 -7.81 38.96
C CYS A 98 5.38 -6.73 39.81
N ASP A 99 5.68 -6.65 41.12
CA ASP A 99 5.07 -5.71 42.09
C ASP A 99 3.53 -5.71 42.06
N LEU A 100 2.93 -6.89 41.85
CA LEU A 100 1.48 -7.06 41.78
C LEU A 100 0.90 -7.42 43.16
N PRO A 101 -0.32 -6.94 43.49
CA PRO A 101 -1.02 -7.39 44.68
C PRO A 101 -1.42 -8.86 44.56
N ARG A 102 -1.49 -9.56 45.70
CA ARG A 102 -1.78 -11.00 45.75
C ARG A 102 -3.03 -11.41 44.96
N ALA A 103 -4.12 -10.65 45.07
CA ALA A 103 -5.36 -10.95 44.36
C ALA A 103 -5.19 -10.94 42.82
N GLU A 104 -4.34 -10.06 42.29
CA GLU A 104 -4.06 -10.00 40.85
C GLU A 104 -3.15 -11.15 40.39
N ALA A 105 -2.14 -11.51 41.19
CA ALA A 105 -1.28 -12.66 40.91
C ALA A 105 -2.06 -13.98 40.93
N GLU A 106 -2.94 -14.18 41.92
CA GLU A 106 -3.82 -15.34 42.02
C GLU A 106 -4.77 -15.44 40.82
N LEU A 107 -5.35 -14.31 40.40
CA LEU A 107 -6.20 -14.24 39.20
C LEU A 107 -5.43 -14.69 37.95
N LEU A 108 -4.23 -14.15 37.69
CA LEU A 108 -3.42 -14.49 36.52
C LEU A 108 -3.07 -15.99 36.45
N ILE A 109 -2.69 -16.58 37.59
CA ILE A 109 -2.38 -18.02 37.68
C ILE A 109 -3.63 -18.87 37.44
N SER A 110 -4.77 -18.50 38.03
CA SER A 110 -6.04 -19.22 37.84
C SER A 110 -6.53 -19.17 36.39
N MET A 111 -6.40 -18.02 35.73
CA MET A 111 -6.74 -17.85 34.30
C MET A 111 -5.83 -18.69 33.41
N HIS A 112 -4.54 -18.80 33.72
CA HIS A 112 -3.63 -19.66 32.97
C HIS A 112 -4.02 -21.14 33.10
N ARG A 113 -4.27 -21.61 34.33
CA ARG A 113 -4.71 -22.99 34.61
C ARG A 113 -6.03 -23.37 33.96
N GLN A 114 -6.92 -22.41 33.69
CA GLN A 114 -8.17 -22.65 32.95
C GLN A 114 -7.96 -22.75 31.44
N ARG A 115 -6.84 -22.24 30.92
CA ARG A 115 -6.55 -22.11 29.48
C ARG A 115 -5.53 -23.14 28.97
N SER A 116 -4.78 -23.76 29.89
CA SER A 116 -3.87 -24.91 29.69
C SER A 116 -4.58 -26.22 29.93
#